data_AF-A0A1F6ZKJ1-F1
#
_entry.id   AF-A0A1F6ZKJ1-F1
#
_cell.length_a   1.000
_cell.length_b   1.000
_cell.length_c   1.000
_cell.angle_alpha   90.00
_cell.angle_beta   90.00
_cell.angle_gamma   90.00
#
_symmetry.space_group_name_H-M   'P 1'
#
loop_
_entity.id
_entity.type
_entity.pdbx_description
1 polymer ?
#
loop_
_entity_poly.entity_id
_entity_poly.type
_entity_poly.pdbx_seq_one_letter_code
_entity_poly.pdbx_strand_id
1 'polypeptide(L)'
;MKKAGVIILIILLLASLSFKLISAQDITDPSRNTAGGINEETGLPNEFNKFQELASNLSEEEQRKEYLKQEWAKIFAENKYLGPVLFYTNKLFSFLNPIWEVIFKIEFSWSWSFIFSLSLWIMLIVAVYYPAKPLSKSNLVGFLIAVIVASLMGLTGIIKEVVEVLRVVITNFWIAIGFFIIIIIASITYSQVMRNLEKKAGEQELEAAREKIKAEGKVAGQALNDLAR
;
A
#
# COMPACT_ATOMS: atom_id res chain seq x y z
N MET A 1 -2.28 30.10 -1.36
CA MET A 1 -2.53 28.79 -0.72
C MET A 1 -3.91 28.22 -1.02
N LYS A 2 -5.02 28.98 -0.94
CA LYS A 2 -6.39 28.43 -1.13
C LYS A 2 -6.67 27.86 -2.54
N LYS A 3 -6.11 28.44 -3.60
CA LYS A 3 -6.45 28.02 -4.99
C LYS A 3 -5.86 26.67 -5.39
N ALA A 4 -4.64 26.34 -4.96
CA ALA A 4 -4.00 25.07 -5.28
C ALA A 4 -4.63 23.88 -4.52
N GLY A 5 -4.99 24.09 -3.24
CA GLY A 5 -5.71 23.08 -2.46
C GLY A 5 -7.10 22.79 -3.03
N VAL A 6 -7.82 23.82 -3.49
CA VAL A 6 -9.15 23.65 -4.13
C VAL A 6 -9.03 22.92 -5.47
N ILE A 7 -7.98 23.16 -6.27
CA ILE A 7 -7.75 22.44 -7.52
C ILE A 7 -7.45 20.96 -7.27
N ILE A 8 -6.61 20.63 -6.28
CA ILE A 8 -6.32 19.24 -5.90
C ILE A 8 -7.59 18.55 -5.39
N LEU A 9 -8.41 19.25 -4.60
CA LEU A 9 -9.66 18.71 -4.08
C LEU A 9 -10.69 18.49 -5.20
N ILE A 10 -10.79 19.40 -6.18
CA ILE A 10 -11.63 19.25 -7.37
C ILE A 10 -11.14 18.10 -8.27
N ILE A 11 -9.83 17.91 -8.43
CA ILE A 11 -9.28 16.78 -9.19
C ILE A 11 -9.56 15.45 -8.48
N LEU A 12 -9.43 15.40 -7.15
CA LEU A 12 -9.83 14.23 -6.34
C LEU A 12 -11.33 13.94 -6.43
N LEU A 13 -12.17 14.98 -6.40
CA LEU A 13 -13.62 14.84 -6.49
C LEU A 13 -14.07 14.41 -7.89
N LEU A 14 -13.45 14.96 -8.95
CA LEU A 14 -13.68 14.53 -10.33
C LEU A 14 -13.15 13.11 -10.58
N ALA A 15 -12.00 12.72 -10.03
CA ALA A 15 -11.50 11.36 -10.08
C ALA A 15 -12.45 10.37 -9.37
N SER A 16 -13.06 10.78 -8.25
CA SER A 16 -14.06 9.97 -7.54
C SER A 16 -15.41 9.84 -8.28
N LEU A 17 -15.80 10.86 -9.05
CA LEU A 17 -17.02 10.86 -9.86
C LEU A 17 -16.86 10.02 -11.14
N SER A 18 -15.69 10.06 -11.78
CA SER A 18 -15.34 9.18 -12.90
C SER A 18 -15.35 7.70 -12.52
N PHE A 19 -15.10 7.40 -11.24
CA PHE A 19 -15.05 6.04 -10.72
C PHE A 19 -16.42 5.35 -10.74
N LYS A 20 -17.52 6.09 -10.53
CA LYS A 20 -18.88 5.52 -10.51
C LYS A 20 -19.41 5.12 -11.89
N LEU A 21 -18.81 5.61 -12.97
CA LEU A 21 -19.24 5.29 -14.34
C LEU A 21 -18.61 4.00 -14.89
N ILE A 22 -17.50 3.51 -14.31
CA ILE A 22 -16.81 2.29 -14.74
C ILE A 22 -17.27 1.06 -13.95
N SER A 23 -17.79 1.24 -12.72
CA SER A 23 -18.29 0.17 -11.86
C SER A 23 -19.64 -0.45 -12.27
N ALA A 24 -20.18 -0.13 -13.45
CA ALA A 24 -21.45 -0.69 -13.95
C ALA A 24 -21.25 -1.93 -14.85
N GLN A 25 -20.03 -2.42 -15.01
CA GLN A 25 -19.78 -3.71 -15.64
C GLN A 25 -19.69 -4.79 -14.55
N ASP A 26 -20.82 -5.44 -14.29
CA ASP A 26 -20.91 -6.63 -13.44
C ASP A 26 -20.00 -7.72 -14.00
N ILE A 27 -18.82 -7.87 -13.41
CA ILE A 27 -18.00 -9.07 -13.55
C ILE A 27 -18.52 -10.03 -12.50
N THR A 28 -19.52 -10.82 -12.86
CA THR A 28 -19.92 -12.00 -12.09
C THR A 28 -18.73 -12.96 -12.04
N ASP A 29 -18.02 -12.95 -10.91
CA ASP A 29 -16.91 -13.85 -10.61
C ASP A 29 -17.46 -15.19 -10.08
N PRO A 30 -17.37 -16.30 -10.84
CA PRO A 30 -17.87 -17.60 -10.38
C PRO A 30 -16.95 -18.27 -9.35
N SER A 31 -15.84 -17.66 -8.93
CA SER A 31 -14.87 -18.27 -8.01
C SER A 31 -15.31 -18.35 -6.53
N ARG A 32 -16.59 -18.11 -6.22
CA ARG A 32 -17.06 -18.03 -4.83
C ARG A 32 -17.32 -19.37 -4.13
N ASN A 33 -17.01 -20.51 -4.74
CA ASN A 33 -17.19 -21.82 -4.13
C ASN A 33 -15.94 -22.69 -4.31
N THR A 34 -14.96 -22.58 -3.41
CA THR A 34 -14.12 -23.71 -2.95
C THR A 34 -13.19 -23.25 -1.82
N ALA A 35 -13.72 -23.29 -0.59
CA ALA A 35 -12.90 -23.22 0.62
C ALA A 35 -12.30 -24.61 0.90
N GLY A 36 -11.17 -24.90 0.26
CA GLY A 36 -10.44 -26.16 0.39
C GLY A 36 -9.73 -26.26 1.74
N GLY A 37 -10.22 -27.14 2.61
CA GLY A 37 -9.47 -27.59 3.79
C GLY A 37 -8.25 -28.41 3.38
N ILE A 38 -7.12 -28.20 4.06
CA ILE A 38 -5.88 -28.96 3.83
C ILE A 38 -5.94 -30.25 4.66
N ASN A 39 -5.57 -31.37 4.06
CA ASN A 39 -5.44 -32.66 4.73
C ASN A 39 -4.24 -32.62 5.70
N GLU A 40 -4.48 -32.85 6.98
CA GLU A 40 -3.45 -32.76 8.02
C GLU A 40 -2.35 -33.82 7.91
N GLU A 41 -2.61 -34.96 7.25
CA GLU A 41 -1.63 -36.05 7.13
C GLU A 41 -0.65 -35.85 5.97
N THR A 42 -1.10 -35.22 4.88
CA THR A 42 -0.30 -35.09 3.64
C THR A 42 0.13 -33.66 3.35
N GLY A 43 -0.46 -32.66 4.01
CA GLY A 43 -0.23 -31.25 3.75
C GLY A 43 -0.79 -30.76 2.40
N LEU A 44 -1.58 -31.58 1.71
CA LEU A 44 -2.22 -31.27 0.43
C LEU A 44 -3.71 -30.91 0.62
N PRO A 45 -4.32 -30.07 -0.24
CA PRO A 45 -5.76 -29.78 -0.18
C PRO A 45 -6.61 -31.06 -0.28
N ASN A 46 -7.65 -31.21 0.56
CA ASN A 46 -8.59 -32.35 0.55
C ASN A 46 -9.32 -32.54 -0.80
N GLU A 47 -9.32 -31.51 -1.64
CA GLU A 47 -9.94 -31.54 -2.96
C GLU A 47 -9.08 -32.27 -4.00
N PHE A 48 -7.80 -32.57 -3.72
CA PHE A 48 -6.87 -33.19 -4.69
C PHE A 48 -7.40 -34.50 -5.28
N ASN A 49 -8.04 -35.35 -4.47
CA ASN A 49 -8.63 -36.61 -4.94
C ASN A 49 -9.95 -36.44 -5.69
N LYS A 50 -10.73 -35.39 -5.39
CA LYS A 50 -11.95 -35.03 -6.16
C LYS A 50 -11.63 -34.31 -7.47
N PHE A 51 -10.50 -33.59 -7.54
CA PHE A 51 -10.05 -32.90 -8.75
C PHE A 51 -9.49 -33.85 -9.81
N GLN A 52 -8.88 -34.96 -9.41
CA GLN A 52 -8.37 -35.96 -10.35
C GLN A 52 -9.50 -36.65 -11.15
N GLU A 53 -10.68 -36.79 -10.54
CA GLU A 53 -11.88 -37.36 -11.19
C GLU A 53 -12.56 -36.32 -12.12
N LEU A 54 -12.63 -35.04 -11.70
CA LEU A 54 -13.15 -33.93 -12.51
C LEU A 54 -12.27 -33.56 -13.72
N ALA A 55 -10.95 -33.73 -13.63
CA ALA A 55 -10.02 -33.42 -14.71
C ALA A 55 -10.26 -34.23 -16.00
N SER A 56 -10.90 -35.40 -15.90
CA SER A 56 -11.27 -36.23 -17.04
C SER A 56 -12.41 -35.67 -17.91
N ASN A 57 -13.15 -34.67 -17.41
CA ASN A 57 -14.33 -34.08 -18.07
C ASN A 57 -14.17 -32.59 -18.46
N LEU A 58 -12.99 -31.99 -18.27
CA LEU A 58 -12.75 -30.57 -18.55
C LEU A 58 -12.12 -30.34 -19.93
N SER A 59 -12.33 -29.14 -20.49
CA SER A 59 -11.75 -28.69 -21.77
C SER A 59 -10.22 -28.75 -21.76
N GLU A 60 -9.57 -28.98 -22.92
CA GLU A 60 -8.11 -29.03 -23.08
C GLU A 60 -7.38 -27.79 -22.51
N GLU A 61 -8.03 -26.63 -22.43
CA GLU A 61 -7.43 -25.43 -21.83
C GLU A 61 -7.43 -25.48 -20.29
N GLU A 62 -8.48 -26.01 -19.68
CA GLU A 62 -8.59 -26.17 -18.23
C GLU A 62 -7.66 -27.29 -17.74
N GLN A 63 -7.58 -28.40 -18.48
CA GLN A 63 -6.62 -29.48 -18.19
C GLN A 63 -5.16 -28.98 -18.18
N ARG A 64 -4.78 -28.09 -19.12
CA ARG A 64 -3.43 -27.51 -19.14
C ARG A 64 -3.15 -26.62 -17.92
N LYS A 65 -4.11 -25.80 -17.50
CA LYS A 65 -3.97 -24.97 -16.29
C LYS A 65 -3.84 -25.83 -15.04
N GLU A 66 -4.60 -26.92 -14.98
CA GLU A 66 -4.60 -27.84 -13.84
C GLU A 66 -3.31 -28.67 -13.75
N TYR A 67 -2.80 -29.16 -14.88
CA TYR A 67 -1.49 -29.81 -14.96
C TYR A 67 -0.37 -28.89 -14.47
N LEU A 68 -0.36 -27.62 -14.90
CA LEU A 68 0.62 -26.65 -14.43
C LEU A 68 0.54 -26.44 -12.92
N LYS A 69 -0.66 -26.31 -12.34
CA LYS A 69 -0.82 -26.22 -10.87
C LYS A 69 -0.25 -27.44 -10.16
N GLN A 70 -0.51 -28.64 -10.67
CA GLN A 70 0.00 -29.89 -10.08
C GLN A 70 1.53 -29.97 -10.14
N GLU A 71 2.14 -29.65 -11.28
CA GLU A 71 3.59 -29.61 -11.43
C GLU A 71 4.23 -28.57 -10.50
N TRP A 72 3.65 -27.37 -10.39
CA TRP A 72 4.12 -26.36 -9.44
C TRP A 72 4.00 -26.85 -8.00
N ALA A 73 2.86 -27.43 -7.61
CA ALA A 73 2.67 -27.98 -6.27
C ALA A 73 3.70 -29.09 -5.96
N LYS A 74 4.00 -29.95 -6.93
CA LYS A 74 5.00 -31.00 -6.82
C LYS A 74 6.41 -30.43 -6.65
N ILE A 75 6.80 -29.45 -7.46
CA ILE A 75 8.10 -28.76 -7.33
C ILE A 75 8.23 -28.10 -5.94
N PHE A 76 7.16 -27.50 -5.44
CA PHE A 76 7.17 -26.89 -4.10
C PHE A 76 7.22 -27.92 -2.97
N ALA A 77 6.56 -29.06 -3.13
CA ALA A 77 6.57 -30.15 -2.15
C ALA A 77 7.89 -30.93 -2.12
N GLU A 78 8.50 -31.17 -3.28
CA GLU A 78 9.77 -31.91 -3.41
C GLU A 78 10.99 -31.09 -2.96
N ASN A 79 10.91 -29.76 -2.99
CA ASN A 79 11.98 -28.91 -2.52
C ASN A 79 12.03 -28.87 -0.99
N LYS A 80 13.05 -29.53 -0.42
CA LYS A 80 13.31 -29.65 1.03
C LYS A 80 13.25 -28.33 1.81
N TYR A 81 13.54 -27.19 1.17
CA TYR A 81 13.53 -25.89 1.83
C TYR A 81 12.23 -25.10 1.60
N LEU A 82 11.65 -25.16 0.40
CA LEU A 82 10.46 -24.35 0.07
C LEU A 82 9.17 -24.94 0.64
N GLY A 83 9.03 -26.27 0.64
CA GLY A 83 7.82 -26.95 1.15
C GLY A 83 7.51 -26.56 2.60
N PRO A 84 8.47 -26.72 3.54
CA PRO A 84 8.25 -26.31 4.93
C PRO A 84 7.96 -24.81 5.07
N VAL A 85 8.66 -23.94 4.33
CA VAL A 85 8.45 -22.49 4.41
C VAL A 85 7.03 -22.13 3.98
N LEU A 86 6.54 -22.68 2.86
CA LEU A 86 5.17 -22.45 2.40
C LEU A 86 4.15 -23.01 3.38
N PHE A 87 4.38 -24.19 3.95
CA PHE A 87 3.50 -24.78 4.94
C PHE A 87 3.39 -23.91 6.21
N TYR A 88 4.52 -23.50 6.79
CA TYR A 88 4.53 -22.68 8.01
C TYR A 88 3.99 -21.28 7.78
N THR A 89 4.33 -20.66 6.65
CA THR A 89 3.76 -19.36 6.31
C THR A 89 2.26 -19.48 6.08
N ASN A 90 1.79 -20.50 5.35
CA ASN A 90 0.36 -20.74 5.16
C ASN A 90 -0.36 -20.91 6.51
N LYS A 91 0.20 -21.70 7.43
CA LYS A 91 -0.37 -21.90 8.78
C LYS A 91 -0.35 -20.63 9.63
N LEU A 92 0.72 -19.84 9.57
CA LEU A 92 0.83 -18.58 10.31
C LEU A 92 -0.16 -17.54 9.79
N PHE A 93 -0.25 -17.38 8.47
CA PHE A 93 -1.13 -16.40 7.87
C PHE A 93 -2.61 -16.83 7.96
N SER A 94 -2.91 -18.12 7.83
CA SER A 94 -4.28 -18.62 8.02
C SER A 94 -4.76 -18.50 9.46
N PHE A 95 -3.86 -18.65 10.45
CA PHE A 95 -4.18 -18.36 11.85
C PHE A 95 -4.60 -16.89 12.05
N LEU A 96 -4.00 -15.97 11.29
CA LEU A 96 -4.32 -14.55 11.31
C LEU A 96 -5.51 -14.18 10.40
N ASN A 97 -6.22 -15.16 9.80
CA ASN A 97 -7.38 -14.90 8.92
C ASN A 97 -8.42 -13.96 9.49
N PRO A 98 -8.85 -14.08 10.76
CA PRO A 98 -9.84 -13.16 11.30
C PRO A 98 -9.35 -11.71 11.28
N ILE A 99 -8.04 -11.48 11.43
CA ILE A 99 -7.44 -10.15 11.37
C ILE A 99 -7.41 -9.65 9.92
N TRP A 100 -7.02 -10.50 8.96
CA TRP A 100 -6.98 -10.13 7.55
C TRP A 100 -8.37 -9.87 6.97
N GLU A 101 -9.36 -10.67 7.33
CA GLU A 101 -10.74 -10.47 6.92
C GLU A 101 -11.29 -9.16 7.48
N VAL A 102 -10.94 -8.81 8.71
CA VAL A 102 -11.35 -7.54 9.32
C VAL A 102 -10.64 -6.34 8.65
N ILE A 103 -9.31 -6.39 8.48
CA ILE A 103 -8.53 -5.26 7.96
C ILE A 103 -8.65 -5.12 6.44
N PHE A 104 -8.65 -6.22 5.69
CA PHE A 104 -8.63 -6.20 4.22
C PHE A 104 -9.96 -6.60 3.59
N LYS A 105 -10.89 -7.22 4.34
CA LYS A 105 -12.11 -7.87 3.80
C LYS A 105 -11.79 -8.93 2.74
N ILE A 106 -10.66 -9.60 2.93
CA ILE A 106 -10.13 -10.66 2.06
C ILE A 106 -9.59 -11.77 2.96
N GLU A 107 -9.96 -13.02 2.68
CA GLU A 107 -9.38 -14.19 3.33
C GLU A 107 -7.95 -14.40 2.84
N PHE A 108 -7.06 -14.90 3.72
CA PHE A 108 -5.71 -15.23 3.30
C PHE A 108 -5.73 -16.26 2.18
N SER A 109 -5.08 -15.88 1.09
CA SER A 109 -4.70 -16.76 0.00
C SER A 109 -3.36 -16.26 -0.52
N TRP A 110 -2.54 -17.14 -1.09
CA TRP A 110 -1.34 -16.73 -1.83
C TRP A 110 -1.70 -16.13 -3.20
N SER A 111 -2.67 -15.22 -3.22
CA SER A 111 -3.09 -14.47 -4.40
C SER A 111 -2.30 -13.16 -4.50
N TRP A 112 -2.14 -12.66 -5.72
CA TRP A 112 -1.55 -11.34 -5.96
C TRP A 112 -2.30 -10.24 -5.21
N SER A 113 -3.63 -10.34 -5.12
CA SER A 113 -4.45 -9.38 -4.37
C SER A 113 -4.09 -9.33 -2.89
N PHE A 114 -3.87 -10.48 -2.23
CA PHE A 114 -3.43 -10.52 -0.85
C PHE A 114 -2.02 -9.93 -0.70
N ILE A 115 -1.07 -10.28 -1.58
CA ILE A 115 0.30 -9.76 -1.56
C ILE A 115 0.30 -8.23 -1.71
N PHE A 116 -0.50 -7.67 -2.63
CA PHE A 116 -0.63 -6.24 -2.80
C PHE A 116 -1.28 -5.57 -1.59
N SER A 117 -2.34 -6.17 -1.03
CA SER A 117 -3.01 -5.66 0.17
C SER A 117 -2.02 -5.60 1.35
N LEU A 118 -1.28 -6.68 1.58
CA LEU A 118 -0.28 -6.78 2.64
C LEU A 118 0.87 -5.78 2.42
N SER A 119 1.34 -5.64 1.18
CA SER A 119 2.40 -4.68 0.83
C SER A 119 1.97 -3.24 1.06
N LEU A 120 0.73 -2.88 0.69
CA LEU A 120 0.17 -1.56 0.97
C LEU A 120 0.02 -1.32 2.47
N TRP A 121 -0.41 -2.32 3.23
CA TRP A 121 -0.50 -2.22 4.69
C TRP A 121 0.87 -2.00 5.33
N ILE A 122 1.90 -2.74 4.93
CA ILE A 122 3.28 -2.53 5.38
C ILE A 122 3.78 -1.13 5.00
N MET A 123 3.49 -0.67 3.78
CA MET A 123 3.86 0.67 3.34
C MET A 123 3.18 1.75 4.19
N LEU A 124 1.90 1.57 4.56
CA LEU A 124 1.20 2.47 5.48
C LEU A 124 1.84 2.48 6.87
N ILE A 125 2.24 1.32 7.40
CA ILE A 125 2.95 1.25 8.68
C ILE A 125 4.24 2.07 8.61
N VAL A 126 5.05 1.89 7.57
CA VAL A 126 6.30 2.65 7.39
C VAL A 126 6.02 4.15 7.26
N ALA A 127 5.01 4.53 6.45
CA ALA A 127 4.61 5.92 6.24
C ALA A 127 4.17 6.62 7.53
N VAL A 128 3.46 5.92 8.42
CA VAL A 128 3.02 6.45 9.71
C VAL A 128 4.11 6.36 10.79
N TYR A 129 5.01 5.38 10.71
CA TYR A 129 6.07 5.17 11.70
C TYR A 129 7.01 6.36 11.81
N TYR A 130 7.47 6.92 10.69
CA TYR A 130 8.39 8.07 10.70
C TYR A 130 7.83 9.31 11.42
N PRO A 131 6.60 9.79 11.14
CA PRO A 131 6.01 10.90 11.89
C PRO A 131 5.60 10.52 13.32
N ALA A 132 5.28 9.26 13.59
CA ALA A 132 4.95 8.80 14.95
C ALA A 132 6.18 8.70 15.87
N LYS A 133 7.35 8.36 15.31
CA LYS A 133 8.60 8.19 16.06
C LYS A 133 8.93 9.37 16.99
N PRO A 134 8.98 10.64 16.55
CA PRO A 134 9.29 11.77 17.43
C PRO A 134 8.21 12.07 18.48
N LEU A 135 6.96 11.64 18.24
CA LEU A 135 5.86 11.80 19.21
C LEU A 135 5.92 10.74 20.31
N SER A 136 6.62 9.63 20.08
CA SER A 136 6.77 8.53 21.04
C SER A 136 8.12 8.58 21.75
N LYS A 137 8.14 8.32 23.05
CA LYS A 137 9.41 8.21 23.82
C LYS A 137 10.18 6.90 23.51
N SER A 138 9.55 5.93 22.87
CA SER A 138 10.11 4.60 22.58
C SER A 138 9.79 4.18 21.16
N ASN A 139 10.79 3.67 20.43
CA ASN A 139 10.63 3.18 19.05
C ASN A 139 9.53 2.10 18.95
N LEU A 140 9.41 1.25 19.96
CA LEU A 140 8.40 0.18 19.99
C LEU A 140 6.98 0.77 20.09
N VAL A 141 6.80 1.82 20.89
CA VAL A 141 5.51 2.51 21.02
C VAL A 141 5.15 3.21 19.71
N GLY A 142 6.10 3.89 19.07
CA GLY A 142 5.89 4.50 17.75
C GLY A 142 5.51 3.48 16.68
N PHE A 143 6.13 2.30 16.67
CA PHE A 143 5.77 1.20 15.78
C PHE A 143 4.36 0.67 16.05
N LEU A 144 3.98 0.44 17.32
CA LEU A 144 2.63 0.00 17.67
C LEU A 144 1.57 1.02 17.25
N ILE A 145 1.82 2.32 17.45
CA ILE A 145 0.92 3.38 16.97
C ILE A 145 0.77 3.29 15.45
N ALA A 146 1.87 3.11 14.71
CA ALA A 146 1.81 2.98 13.26
C ALA A 146 1.01 1.76 12.78
N VAL A 147 1.18 0.61 13.45
CA VAL A 147 0.38 -0.60 13.19
C VAL A 147 -1.10 -0.34 13.45
N ILE A 148 -1.44 0.26 14.60
CA ILE A 148 -2.84 0.57 14.95
C ILE A 148 -3.46 1.51 13.91
N VAL A 149 -2.78 2.60 13.55
CA VAL A 149 -3.28 3.56 12.56
C VAL A 149 -3.43 2.92 11.18
N ALA A 150 -2.45 2.14 10.72
CA ALA A 150 -2.51 1.44 9.45
C ALA A 150 -3.65 0.42 9.41
N SER A 151 -3.88 -0.31 10.50
CA SER A 151 -5.01 -1.23 10.64
C SER A 151 -6.35 -0.48 10.62
N LEU A 152 -6.48 0.64 11.34
CA LEU A 152 -7.68 1.48 11.30
C LEU A 152 -7.97 2.01 9.88
N MET A 153 -6.94 2.40 9.14
CA MET A 153 -7.08 2.75 7.72
C MET A 153 -7.52 1.55 6.88
N GLY A 154 -6.98 0.37 7.12
CA GLY A 154 -7.45 -0.86 6.46
C GLY A 154 -8.95 -1.10 6.65
N LEU A 155 -9.46 -0.96 7.88
CA LEU A 155 -10.89 -1.13 8.21
C LEU A 155 -11.83 -0.27 7.34
N THR A 156 -11.37 0.92 6.91
CA THR A 156 -12.16 1.80 6.03
C THR A 156 -12.45 1.18 4.66
N GLY A 157 -11.69 0.16 4.25
CA GLY A 157 -11.77 -0.47 2.93
C GLY A 157 -10.84 0.15 1.89
N ILE A 158 -10.11 1.23 2.21
CA ILE A 158 -9.25 1.93 1.26
C ILE A 158 -8.20 1.01 0.62
N ILE A 159 -7.65 0.04 1.37
CA ILE A 159 -6.67 -0.91 0.84
C ILE A 159 -7.29 -1.79 -0.24
N LYS A 160 -8.51 -2.30 0.00
CA LYS A 160 -9.25 -3.10 -0.97
C LYS A 160 -9.54 -2.32 -2.25
N GLU A 161 -10.01 -1.08 -2.11
CA GLU A 161 -10.29 -0.19 -3.25
C GLU A 161 -9.02 0.07 -4.08
N VAL A 162 -7.89 0.37 -3.42
CA VAL A 162 -6.61 0.60 -4.11
C VAL A 162 -6.14 -0.69 -4.82
N VAL A 163 -6.30 -1.86 -4.21
CA VAL A 163 -5.92 -3.14 -4.82
C VAL A 163 -6.82 -3.45 -6.03
N GLU A 164 -8.10 -3.12 -5.96
CA GLU A 164 -9.03 -3.28 -7.07
C GLU A 164 -8.69 -2.33 -8.24
N VAL A 165 -8.36 -1.07 -7.95
CA VAL A 165 -7.80 -0.13 -8.94
C VAL A 165 -6.54 -0.72 -9.57
N LEU A 166 -5.63 -1.23 -8.74
CA LEU A 166 -4.37 -1.80 -9.21
C LEU A 166 -4.61 -3.04 -10.09
N ARG A 167 -5.59 -3.87 -9.77
CA ARG A 167 -6.02 -5.01 -10.61
C ARG A 167 -6.48 -4.50 -11.98
N VAL A 168 -7.37 -3.51 -12.02
CA VAL A 168 -7.85 -2.92 -13.28
C VAL A 168 -6.70 -2.35 -14.10
N VAL A 169 -5.76 -1.66 -13.46
CA VAL A 169 -4.54 -1.12 -14.07
C VAL A 169 -3.69 -2.25 -14.67
N ILE A 170 -3.44 -3.33 -13.94
CA ILE A 170 -2.61 -4.45 -14.41
C ILE A 170 -3.28 -5.20 -15.56
N THR A 171 -4.61 -5.41 -15.49
CA THR A 171 -5.35 -6.13 -16.53
C THR A 171 -5.50 -5.31 -17.82
N ASN A 172 -5.54 -3.98 -17.73
CA ASN A 172 -5.77 -3.11 -18.88
C ASN A 172 -4.53 -2.26 -19.20
N PHE A 173 -3.75 -2.71 -20.18
CA PHE A 173 -2.49 -2.05 -20.59
C PHE A 173 -2.63 -0.55 -20.88
N TRP A 174 -3.73 -0.13 -21.55
CA TRP A 174 -3.99 1.29 -21.83
C TRP A 174 -4.25 2.12 -20.57
N ILE A 175 -4.97 1.55 -19.60
CA ILE A 175 -5.21 2.19 -18.30
C ILE A 175 -3.89 2.29 -17.53
N ALA A 176 -3.03 1.27 -17.61
CA ALA A 176 -1.69 1.33 -17.02
C ALA A 176 -0.84 2.48 -17.55
N ILE A 177 -0.83 2.69 -18.87
CA ILE A 177 -0.12 3.82 -19.49
C ILE A 177 -0.68 5.15 -18.97
N GLY A 178 -2.01 5.32 -18.98
CA GLY A 178 -2.65 6.54 -18.48
C GLY A 178 -2.33 6.80 -17.01
N PHE A 179 -2.39 5.78 -16.16
CA PHE A 179 -2.05 5.85 -14.74
C PHE A 179 -0.58 6.24 -14.52
N PHE A 180 0.34 5.67 -15.31
CA PHE A 180 1.76 6.01 -15.24
C PHE A 180 2.02 7.48 -15.60
N ILE A 181 1.34 8.00 -16.64
CA ILE A 181 1.42 9.42 -17.01
C ILE A 181 0.91 10.31 -15.85
N ILE A 182 -0.20 9.94 -15.20
CA ILE A 182 -0.73 10.67 -14.03
C ILE A 182 0.30 10.69 -12.89
N ILE A 183 0.94 9.56 -12.59
CA ILE A 183 2.00 9.49 -11.56
C ILE A 183 3.18 10.40 -11.90
N ILE A 184 3.62 10.43 -13.16
CA ILE A 184 4.71 11.32 -13.60
C ILE A 184 4.31 12.78 -13.40
N ILE A 185 3.12 13.18 -13.85
CA ILE A 185 2.63 14.56 -13.70
C ILE A 185 2.51 14.92 -12.22
N ALA A 186 1.97 14.03 -11.39
CA ALA A 186 1.85 14.24 -9.94
C ALA A 186 3.23 14.38 -9.28
N SER A 187 4.21 13.57 -9.67
CA SER A 187 5.58 13.61 -9.15
C SER A 187 6.31 14.91 -9.53
N ILE A 188 6.15 15.37 -10.77
CA ILE A 188 6.69 16.66 -11.23
C ILE A 188 6.04 17.80 -10.44
N THR A 189 4.70 17.78 -10.32
CA THR A 189 3.95 18.81 -9.59
C THR A 189 4.37 18.86 -8.13
N TYR A 190 4.46 17.70 -7.45
CA TYR A 190 4.92 17.59 -6.07
C TYR A 190 6.34 18.15 -5.91
N SER A 191 7.27 17.78 -6.80
CA SER A 191 8.65 18.26 -6.76
C SER A 191 8.75 19.78 -6.94
N GLN A 192 7.93 20.36 -7.82
CA GLN A 192 7.87 21.81 -7.99
C GLN A 192 7.32 22.52 -6.75
N VAL A 193 6.25 21.98 -6.14
CA VAL A 193 5.68 22.51 -4.90
C VAL A 193 6.72 22.46 -3.78
N MET A 194 7.41 21.32 -3.61
CA MET A 194 8.41 21.16 -2.56
C MET A 194 9.58 22.14 -2.72
N ARG A 195 10.12 22.29 -3.94
CA ARG A 195 11.18 23.27 -4.23
C ARG A 195 10.75 24.71 -3.92
N ASN A 196 9.48 25.04 -4.19
CA ASN A 196 8.94 26.36 -3.87
C ASN A 196 8.79 26.58 -2.36
N LEU A 197 8.50 25.53 -1.60
CA LEU A 197 8.44 25.59 -0.14
C LEU A 197 9.84 25.75 0.46
N GLU A 198 10.83 25.00 -0.03
CA GLU A 198 12.23 25.12 0.40
C GLU A 198 12.80 26.52 0.15
N LYS A 199 12.53 27.10 -1.03
CA LYS A 199 12.94 28.48 -1.34
C LYS A 199 12.34 29.49 -0.36
N LYS A 200 11.05 29.36 -0.05
CA LYS A 200 10.37 30.26 0.89
C LYS A 200 10.87 30.10 2.32
N ALA A 201 11.15 28.86 2.75
CA ALA A 201 11.74 28.60 4.06
C ALA A 201 13.14 29.22 4.17
N GLY A 202 13.97 29.06 3.13
CA GLY A 202 15.30 29.68 3.08
C GLY A 202 15.27 31.20 3.05
N GLU A 203 14.32 31.81 2.32
CA GLU A 203 14.10 33.27 2.33
C GLU A 203 13.72 33.78 3.73
N GLN A 204 12.81 33.09 4.43
CA GLN A 204 12.41 33.43 5.79
C GLN A 204 13.57 33.30 6.79
N GLU A 205 14.40 32.25 6.67
CA GLU A 205 15.58 32.09 7.50
C GLU A 205 16.63 33.19 7.24
N LEU A 206 16.83 33.57 5.97
CA LEU A 206 17.73 34.67 5.61
C LEU A 206 17.21 36.03 6.11
N GLU A 207 15.91 36.29 6.03
CA GLU A 207 15.30 37.49 6.59
C GLU A 207 15.46 37.53 8.12
N ALA A 208 15.15 36.43 8.81
CA ALA A 208 15.35 36.32 10.26
C ALA A 208 16.82 36.50 10.67
N ALA A 209 17.77 35.98 9.89
CA ALA A 209 19.20 36.19 10.12
C ALA A 209 19.62 37.66 9.91
N ARG A 210 19.10 38.32 8.86
CA ARG A 210 19.35 39.75 8.61
C ARG A 210 18.78 40.64 9.71
N GLU A 211 17.60 40.32 10.23
CA GLU A 211 16.99 41.04 11.35
C GLU A 211 17.82 40.89 12.63
N LYS A 212 18.32 39.68 12.92
CA LYS A 212 19.24 39.46 14.05
C LYS A 212 20.53 40.27 13.95
N ILE A 213 21.19 40.27 12.79
CA ILE A 213 22.42 41.05 12.56
C ILE A 213 22.14 42.56 12.69
N LYS A 214 21.01 43.06 12.17
CA LYS A 214 20.62 44.46 12.33
C LYS A 214 20.35 44.83 13.80
N ALA A 215 19.73 43.94 14.56
CA ALA A 215 19.49 44.15 15.98
C ALA A 215 20.81 44.20 16.77
N GLU A 216 21.71 43.24 16.55
CA GLU A 216 23.03 43.19 17.19
C GLU A 216 23.90 44.40 16.83
N GLY A 217 23.90 44.82 15.56
CA GLY A 217 24.63 46.00 15.11
C GLY A 217 24.14 47.30 15.75
N LYS A 218 22.83 47.45 15.98
CA LYS A 218 22.28 48.62 16.70
C LYS A 218 22.71 48.64 18.17
N VAL A 219 22.71 47.48 18.83
CA VAL A 219 23.17 47.35 20.23
C VAL A 219 24.65 47.70 20.34
N ALA A 220 25.49 47.21 19.43
CA ALA A 220 26.92 47.53 19.39
C ALA A 220 27.18 49.05 19.16
N GLY A 221 26.41 49.68 18.26
CA GLY A 221 26.51 51.12 18.01
C GLY A 221 26.09 51.98 19.20
N GLN A 222 25.06 51.57 19.94
CA GLN A 222 24.66 52.24 21.19
C GLN A 222 25.74 52.12 22.26
N ALA A 223 26.29 50.93 22.46
CA ALA A 223 27.37 50.70 23.42
C ALA A 223 28.62 51.56 23.13
N LEU A 224 28.98 51.74 21.85
CA LEU A 224 30.09 52.62 21.45
C LEU A 224 29.82 54.11 21.76
N ASN A 225 28.59 54.58 21.53
CA ASN A 225 28.22 55.96 21.84
C ASN A 225 28.17 56.23 23.35
N ASP A 226 27.77 55.25 24.14
CA ASP A 226 27.76 55.35 25.61
C ASP A 226 29.19 55.37 26.19
N LEU A 227 30.15 54.67 25.58
CA LEU A 227 31.57 54.73 25.95
C LEU A 227 32.26 56.04 25.56
N ALA A 228 31.72 56.77 24.58
CA ALA A 228 32.29 58.02 24.09
C ALA A 228 31.82 59.26 24.87
N ARG A 229 30.86 59.11 25.78
CA ARG A 229 30.36 60.15 26.69
C ARG A 229 31.02 60.06 28.05
#